data_AF-A0A538CNT9-F1
#
_entry.id   AF-A0A538CNT9-F1
#
_cell.length_a   1.000
_cell.length_b   1.000
_cell.length_c   1.000
_cell.angle_alpha   90.00
_cell.angle_beta   90.00
_cell.angle_gamma   90.00
#
_symmetry.space_group_name_H-M   'P 1'
#
loop_
_entity.id
_entity.type
_entity.pdbx_description
1 polymer ?
#
loop_
_entity_poly.entity_id
_entity_poly.type
_entity_poly.pdbx_seq_one_letter_code
_entity_poly.pdbx_strand_id
1 'polypeptide(L)'
;MQEPLDRRVFRCDYSDVRLVGGLPVHALNGALFGLAFDLLRRRVPVEQRRLALASALVEHTVLWPLLALFDRELAASPRAFAQGLYRHALFGLVLGRLV
;
A
#
# COMPACT_ATOMS: atom_id res chain seq x y z
N MET A 1 1.20 14.82 -2.25
CA MET A 1 0.44 15.50 -3.33
C MET A 1 -0.79 14.69 -3.77
N GLN A 2 -0.74 13.35 -3.79
CA GLN A 2 -1.86 12.51 -4.22
C GLN A 2 -3.04 12.44 -3.23
N GLU A 3 -2.76 12.46 -1.93
CA GLU A 3 -3.77 12.18 -0.89
C GLU A 3 -5.03 13.08 -0.92
N PRO A 4 -4.97 14.40 -1.14
CA PRO A 4 -6.17 15.23 -1.26
C PRO A 4 -7.08 14.82 -2.43
N LEU A 5 -6.52 14.31 -3.52
CA LEU A 5 -7.29 13.82 -4.66
C LEU A 5 -7.96 12.49 -4.31
N ASP A 6 -7.22 11.56 -3.71
CA ASP A 6 -7.77 10.26 -3.31
C ASP A 6 -8.99 10.44 -2.39
N ARG A 7 -8.88 11.31 -1.37
CA ARG A 7 -9.99 11.55 -0.44
C ARG A 7 -11.25 12.06 -1.14
N ARG A 8 -11.10 12.89 -2.18
CA ARG A 8 -12.23 13.39 -2.99
C ARG A 8 -12.84 12.29 -3.86
N VAL A 9 -12.01 11.46 -4.49
CA VAL A 9 -12.45 10.37 -5.36
C VAL A 9 -13.16 9.28 -4.56
N PHE A 10 -12.56 8.85 -3.45
CA PHE A 10 -13.08 7.77 -2.61
C PHE A 10 -14.06 8.25 -1.54
N ARG A 11 -14.20 9.57 -1.34
CA ARG A 11 -15.05 10.19 -0.31
C ARG A 11 -14.78 9.59 1.08
N CYS A 12 -13.50 9.51 1.43
CA CYS A 12 -13.01 8.89 2.66
C CYS A 12 -11.77 9.66 3.14
N ASP A 13 -11.68 9.95 4.44
CA ASP A 13 -10.57 10.71 5.02
C ASP A 13 -9.35 9.86 5.42
N TYR A 14 -9.28 8.64 4.87
CA TYR A 14 -8.23 7.69 5.11
C TYR A 14 -6.83 8.25 4.80
N SER A 15 -5.89 8.02 5.71
CA SER A 15 -4.51 8.52 5.66
C SER A 15 -3.56 7.53 6.31
N ASP A 16 -2.82 6.77 5.48
CA ASP A 16 -1.79 5.83 5.94
C ASP A 16 -0.72 6.53 6.79
N VAL A 17 -0.31 7.74 6.37
CA VAL A 17 0.68 8.56 7.06
C VAL A 17 0.26 8.86 8.49
N ARG A 18 -1.00 9.26 8.71
CA ARG A 18 -1.49 9.53 10.06
C ARG A 18 -1.67 8.25 10.86
N LEU A 19 -2.18 7.21 10.21
CA LEU A 19 -2.43 5.92 10.84
C LEU A 19 -1.15 5.31 11.44
N VAL A 20 -0.04 5.32 10.70
CA VAL A 20 1.22 4.70 11.14
C VAL A 20 2.10 5.61 12.00
N GLY A 21 1.61 6.79 12.39
CA GLY A 21 2.34 7.72 13.28
C GLY A 21 3.26 8.72 12.58
N GLY A 22 3.10 8.93 11.26
CA GLY A 22 3.74 10.01 10.51
C GLY A 22 4.51 9.56 9.28
N LEU A 23 4.98 10.54 8.51
CA LEU A 23 5.69 10.32 7.25
C LEU A 23 6.98 9.49 7.39
N PRO A 24 7.81 9.68 8.44
CA PRO A 24 9.04 8.89 8.59
C PRO A 24 8.77 7.39 8.74
N VAL A 25 7.77 7.02 9.55
CA VAL A 25 7.40 5.61 9.77
C VAL A 25 6.82 5.02 8.48
N HIS A 26 5.97 5.78 7.79
CA HIS A 26 5.40 5.35 6.52
C HIS A 26 6.47 5.15 5.44
N ALA A 27 7.45 6.06 5.35
CA ALA A 27 8.58 5.93 4.43
C ALA A 27 9.45 4.71 4.74
N LEU A 28 9.70 4.44 6.03
CA LEU A 28 10.43 3.24 6.47
C LEU A 28 9.70 1.96 6.05
N ASN A 29 8.38 1.90 6.20
CA ASN A 29 7.58 0.76 5.74
C ASN A 29 7.75 0.53 4.23
N GLY A 30 7.65 1.57 3.40
CA GLY A 30 7.88 1.47 1.97
C GLY A 30 9.31 1.03 1.60
N ALA A 31 10.31 1.47 2.35
CA ALA A 31 11.70 1.04 2.15
C ALA A 31 11.90 -0.45 2.48
N LEU A 32 11.32 -0.92 3.60
CA LEU A 32 11.34 -2.34 3.98
C LEU A 32 10.63 -3.21 2.93
N PHE A 33 9.51 -2.74 2.39
CA PHE A 33 8.85 -3.41 1.28
C PHE A 33 9.76 -3.52 0.05
N GLY A 34 10.41 -2.42 -0.34
CA GLY A 34 11.33 -2.40 -1.49
C GLY A 34 12.47 -3.41 -1.34
N LEU A 35 13.04 -3.55 -0.13
CA LEU A 35 14.05 -4.56 0.17
C LEU A 35 13.50 -5.99 0.05
N ALA A 36 12.31 -6.25 0.62
CA ALA A 36 11.66 -7.56 0.50
C ALA A 36 11.35 -7.91 -0.96
N PHE A 37 10.90 -6.93 -1.75
CA PHE A 37 10.65 -7.08 -3.17
C PHE A 37 11.92 -7.41 -3.96
N ASP A 38 13.05 -6.75 -3.67
CA ASP A 38 14.33 -7.05 -4.32
C ASP A 38 14.80 -8.48 -4.04
N LEU A 39 14.56 -9.00 -2.83
CA LEU A 39 14.83 -10.40 -2.52
C LEU A 39 13.90 -11.35 -3.26
N LEU A 40 12.62 -10.99 -3.40
CA LEU A 40 11.60 -11.82 -4.04
C LEU A 40 11.82 -11.91 -5.55
N ARG A 41 12.09 -10.78 -6.23
CA ARG A 41 12.27 -10.75 -7.70
C ARG A 41 13.42 -11.61 -8.19
N ARG A 42 14.45 -11.83 -7.35
CA ARG A 42 15.59 -12.70 -7.67
C ARG A 42 15.25 -14.20 -7.63
N ARG A 43 14.12 -14.57 -7.03
CA ARG A 43 13.71 -15.97 -6.80
C ARG A 43 12.46 -16.38 -7.57
N VAL A 44 11.67 -15.42 -8.02
CA VAL A 44 10.37 -15.67 -8.66
C VAL A 44 10.47 -15.37 -10.16
N PRO A 45 10.20 -16.34 -11.05
CA PRO A 45 10.27 -16.15 -12.50
C PRO A 45 8.99 -15.48 -13.04
N VAL A 46 8.67 -14.29 -12.52
CA VAL A 46 7.53 -13.47 -12.94
C VAL A 46 8.04 -12.13 -13.43
N GLU A 47 7.39 -11.58 -14.46
CA GLU A 47 7.70 -10.24 -14.97
C GLU A 47 7.62 -9.20 -13.84
N GLN A 48 8.63 -8.34 -13.76
CA GLN A 48 8.87 -7.52 -12.58
C GLN A 48 7.71 -6.59 -12.23
N ARG A 49 7.09 -5.94 -13.21
CA ARG A 49 5.97 -5.04 -12.97
C ARG A 49 4.76 -5.80 -12.45
N ARG A 50 4.45 -6.97 -13.01
CA ARG A 50 3.41 -7.86 -12.50
C ARG A 50 3.73 -8.32 -11.08
N LEU A 51 4.98 -8.68 -10.80
CA LEU A 51 5.40 -9.09 -9.46
C LEU A 51 5.24 -7.95 -8.46
N ALA A 52 5.69 -6.74 -8.80
CA ALA A 52 5.60 -5.56 -7.92
C ALA A 52 4.15 -5.19 -7.62
N LEU A 53 3.30 -5.17 -8.66
CA LEU A 53 1.87 -4.91 -8.50
C LEU A 53 1.20 -5.98 -7.62
N ALA A 54 1.44 -7.26 -7.92
CA ALA A 54 0.86 -8.36 -7.15
C ALA A 54 1.32 -8.33 -5.69
N SER A 55 2.61 -8.15 -5.43
CA SER A 55 3.16 -8.07 -4.07
C SER A 55 2.54 -6.92 -3.27
N ALA A 56 2.40 -5.73 -3.86
CA ALA A 56 1.82 -4.58 -3.16
C ALA A 56 0.32 -4.78 -2.85
N LEU A 57 -0.43 -5.37 -3.79
CA LEU A 57 -1.85 -5.69 -3.58
C LEU A 57 -2.04 -6.79 -2.53
N VAL A 58 -1.19 -7.82 -2.55
CA VAL A 58 -1.20 -8.92 -1.56
C VAL A 58 -0.86 -8.37 -0.19
N GLU A 59 0.20 -7.57 -0.05
CA GLU A 59 0.55 -6.95 1.22
C GLU A 59 -0.63 -6.15 1.80
N HIS A 60 -1.20 -5.21 1.03
CA HIS A 60 -2.35 -4.43 1.48
C HIS A 60 -3.50 -5.33 1.93
N THR A 61 -3.88 -6.30 1.10
CA THR A 61 -5.04 -7.15 1.37
C THR A 61 -4.82 -8.05 2.58
N VAL A 62 -3.62 -8.60 2.75
CA VAL A 62 -3.27 -9.49 3.88
C VAL A 62 -3.14 -8.70 5.18
N LEU A 63 -2.56 -7.50 5.14
CA LEU A 63 -2.37 -6.68 6.34
C LEU A 63 -3.61 -5.84 6.70
N TRP A 64 -4.55 -5.63 5.78
CA TRP A 64 -5.74 -4.81 6.02
C TRP A 64 -6.52 -5.19 7.29
N PRO A 65 -6.78 -6.47 7.60
CA PRO A 65 -7.51 -6.84 8.81
C PRO A 65 -6.83 -6.38 10.11
N LEU A 66 -5.50 -6.17 10.11
CA LEU A 66 -4.77 -5.66 11.27
C LEU A 66 -5.15 -4.21 11.61
N LEU A 67 -5.71 -3.46 10.65
CA LEU A 67 -6.24 -2.12 10.88
C LEU A 67 -7.33 -2.11 11.97
N ALA A 68 -8.09 -3.20 12.10
CA ALA A 68 -9.14 -3.33 13.11
C ALA A 68 -8.60 -3.30 14.56
N LEU A 69 -7.29 -3.47 14.75
CA LEU A 69 -6.64 -3.30 16.06
C LEU A 69 -6.52 -1.83 16.47
N PHE A 70 -6.56 -0.90 15.50
CA PHE A 70 -6.42 0.55 15.71
C PHE A 70 -7.72 1.29 15.46
N ASP A 71 -8.45 0.92 14.41
CA ASP A 71 -9.70 1.56 14.00
C ASP A 71 -10.60 0.54 13.28
N ARG A 72 -11.64 0.06 13.99
CA ARG A 72 -12.57 -0.95 13.48
C ARG A 72 -13.52 -0.39 12.42
N GLU A 73 -13.94 0.86 12.56
CA GLU A 73 -14.86 1.48 11.61
C GLU A 73 -14.17 1.69 10.26
N LEU A 74 -12.92 2.14 10.31
CA LEU A 74 -12.09 2.29 9.13
C LEU A 74 -11.77 0.94 8.47
N ALA A 75 -11.45 -0.09 9.26
CA ALA A 75 -11.21 -1.44 8.75
C ALA A 75 -12.43 -2.06 8.04
N ALA A 76 -13.64 -1.72 8.49
CA ALA A 76 -14.90 -2.13 7.87
C ALA A 76 -15.31 -1.26 6.67
N SER A 77 -14.60 -0.16 6.40
CA SER A 77 -14.96 0.78 5.34
C SER A 77 -14.49 0.28 3.96
N PRO A 78 -15.41 -0.06 3.04
CA PRO A 78 -15.03 -0.50 1.69
C PRO A 78 -14.37 0.63 0.90
N ARG A 79 -14.69 1.89 1.21
CA ARG A 79 -14.07 3.08 0.59
C ARG A 79 -12.62 3.23 1.02
N ALA A 80 -12.34 3.05 2.32
CA ALA A 80 -10.98 3.09 2.84
C ALA A 80 -10.14 1.96 2.25
N PHE A 81 -10.71 0.74 2.17
CA PHE A 81 -10.05 -0.39 1.54
C PHE A 81 -9.71 -0.10 0.07
N ALA A 82 -10.68 0.39 -0.71
CA ALA A 82 -10.48 0.71 -2.12
C ALA A 82 -9.45 1.83 -2.33
N GLN A 83 -9.47 2.85 -1.47
CA GLN A 83 -8.49 3.94 -1.49
C GLN A 83 -7.07 3.44 -1.21
N GLY A 84 -6.90 2.61 -0.17
CA GLY A 84 -5.61 1.99 0.16
C GLY A 84 -5.12 1.04 -0.92
N LEU A 85 -6.01 0.22 -1.48
CA LEU A 85 -5.70 -0.70 -2.58
C LEU A 85 -5.23 0.06 -3.83
N TYR A 86 -5.88 1.17 -4.17
CA TYR A 86 -5.46 2.05 -5.27
C TYR A 86 -4.05 2.62 -5.05
N ARG A 87 -3.72 3.07 -3.83
CA ARG A 87 -2.38 3.56 -3.50
C ARG A 87 -1.32 2.48 -3.62
N HIS A 88 -1.59 1.28 -3.13
CA HIS A 88 -0.66 0.14 -3.26
C HIS A 88 -0.49 -0.29 -4.72
N ALA A 89 -1.56 -0.26 -5.53
CA ALA A 89 -1.47 -0.50 -6.96
C ALA A 89 -0.54 0.52 -7.64
N LEU A 90 -0.73 1.82 -7.35
CA LEU A 90 0.11 2.88 -7.89
C LEU A 90 1.57 2.72 -7.44
N PHE A 91 1.80 2.43 -6.16
CA PHE A 91 3.13 2.16 -5.61
C PHE A 91 3.81 0.98 -6.31
N GLY A 92 3.13 -0.17 -6.44
CA GLY A 92 3.66 -1.32 -7.16
C GLY A 92 3.96 -1.03 -8.64
N LEU A 93 3.13 -0.23 -9.31
CA LEU A 93 3.36 0.21 -10.70
C LEU A 93 4.58 1.15 -10.84
N VAL A 94 4.85 1.99 -9.83
CA VAL A 94 6.03 2.86 -9.80
C VAL A 94 7.27 2.02 -9.48
N LEU A 95 7.21 1.19 -8.44
CA LEU A 95 8.30 0.30 -8.03
C LEU A 95 8.73 -0.62 -9.18
N GLY A 96 7.77 -1.22 -9.89
CA GLY A 96 8.03 -2.08 -11.04
C GLY A 96 8.76 -1.41 -12.21
N ARG A 97 8.93 -0.07 -12.21
CA ARG A 97 9.72 0.68 -13.20
C ARG A 97 11.09 1.15 -12.70
N LEU A 98 11.31 1.17 -11.39
CA LEU A 98 12.51 1.77 -10.78
C LEU A 98 13.63 0.77 -10.51
N VAL A 99 13.36 -0.53 -10.59
CA VAL A 99 14.32 -1.62 -10.26
C VAL A 99 14.64 -2.50 -11.45
#